data_AF-A0A964BXY3-F1
#
_entry.id   AF-A0A964BXY3-F1
#
_cell.length_a   1.000
_cell.length_b   1.000
_cell.length_c   1.000
_cell.angle_alpha   90.00
_cell.angle_beta   90.00
_cell.angle_gamma   90.00
#
_symmetry.space_group_name_H-M   'P 1'
#
loop_
_entity.id
_entity.type
_entity.pdbx_description
1 polymer ?
#
loop_
_entity_poly.entity_id
_entity_poly.type
_entity_poly.pdbx_seq_one_letter_code
_entity_poly.pdbx_strand_id
1 'polypeptide(L)'
;MSEHRLDRIVIERPRGGWRASLKKVPGNRRHLKEITEAACTDGIFNPYLLKLKRKSKYFSDCLGPLSRWLRSKVGQDWDDIYHELCQILDITTLSGKHILSHVWGYVERDVVLVDGIVCHRRYGRQLGSGREELYVHPETRILCLANKIRKLPRKKPDDFLKIDDYHHYRKIDGIWYFFELADMEELEVTKYYSRVKTWKYTASKRQCNKKQIKFITEQLSKS
;
A
#
# COMPACT_ATOMS: atom_id res chain seq x y z
N MET A 1 -22.27 -7.16 17.79
CA MET A 1 -20.94 -7.72 17.44
C MET A 1 -20.81 -8.98 18.30
N SER A 2 -20.85 -10.17 17.71
CA SER A 2 -20.76 -11.44 18.45
C SER A 2 -19.38 -11.56 19.11
N GLU A 3 -19.36 -12.13 20.32
CA GLU A 3 -18.26 -12.21 21.30
C GLU A 3 -17.08 -13.12 20.87
N HIS A 4 -16.99 -13.49 19.59
CA HIS A 4 -16.04 -14.47 19.09
C HIS A 4 -14.67 -13.84 18.74
N ARG A 5 -13.80 -13.83 19.76
CA ARG A 5 -12.34 -14.06 19.72
C ARG A 5 -11.56 -13.47 18.53
N LEU A 6 -11.42 -12.13 18.52
CA LEU A 6 -10.44 -11.40 17.71
C LEU A 6 -9.04 -12.05 17.77
N ASP A 7 -8.65 -12.60 18.93
CA ASP A 7 -7.39 -13.28 19.15
C ASP A 7 -7.18 -14.53 18.28
N ARG A 8 -8.24 -15.31 18.01
CA ARG A 8 -8.18 -16.53 17.19
C ARG A 8 -8.31 -16.24 15.69
N ILE A 9 -9.25 -15.37 15.33
CA ILE A 9 -9.58 -15.08 13.93
C ILE A 9 -8.40 -14.45 13.18
N VAL A 10 -7.57 -13.66 13.87
CA VAL A 10 -6.43 -12.98 13.26
C VAL A 10 -5.29 -13.96 12.92
N ILE A 11 -5.11 -15.04 13.70
CA ILE A 11 -3.92 -15.93 13.66
C ILE A 11 -4.16 -17.31 13.03
N GLU A 12 -5.40 -17.81 12.98
CA GLU A 12 -5.69 -19.22 12.63
C GLU A 12 -5.70 -19.54 11.12
N ARG A 13 -5.22 -18.64 10.25
CA ARG A 13 -5.16 -18.91 8.80
C ARG A 13 -3.96 -19.80 8.44
N PRO A 14 -4.13 -20.81 7.56
CA PRO A 14 -3.00 -21.55 7.01
C PRO A 14 -2.05 -20.60 6.31
N ARG A 15 -0.76 -20.71 6.62
CA ARG A 15 0.28 -19.89 5.97
C ARG A 15 0.21 -20.05 4.45
N GLY A 16 0.26 -18.92 3.75
CA GLY A 16 0.29 -18.90 2.29
C GLY A 16 1.53 -19.60 1.75
N GLY A 17 1.40 -20.26 0.60
CA GLY A 17 2.53 -20.92 -0.09
C GLY A 17 3.06 -22.20 0.56
N TRP A 18 2.36 -22.77 1.54
CA TRP A 18 2.71 -24.07 2.10
C TRP A 18 2.53 -25.17 1.04
N ARG A 19 3.57 -25.96 0.76
CA ARG A 19 3.48 -27.18 -0.08
C ARG A 19 2.81 -28.34 0.68
N ALA A 20 1.78 -28.07 1.48
CA ALA A 20 0.97 -29.12 2.06
C ALA A 20 -0.01 -29.61 1.00
N SER A 21 0.21 -30.82 0.47
CA SER A 21 -0.82 -31.48 -0.32
C SER A 21 -2.09 -31.60 0.52
N LEU A 22 -3.25 -31.18 0.00
CA LEU A 22 -4.56 -31.37 0.65
C LEU A 22 -4.83 -32.84 1.02
N LYS A 23 -4.17 -33.80 0.36
CA LYS A 23 -4.20 -35.23 0.71
C LYS A 23 -3.39 -35.60 1.96
N LYS A 24 -2.37 -34.80 2.32
CA LYS A 24 -1.42 -35.09 3.42
C LYS A 24 -1.85 -34.53 4.78
N VAL A 25 -2.92 -33.74 4.85
CA VAL A 25 -3.45 -33.24 6.14
C VAL A 25 -4.93 -33.63 6.26
N PRO A 26 -5.23 -34.88 6.69
CA PRO A 26 -6.60 -35.31 6.96
C PRO A 26 -7.28 -34.33 7.93
N GLY A 27 -8.55 -34.00 7.70
CA GLY A 27 -9.32 -33.09 8.56
C GLY A 27 -9.14 -31.59 8.30
N ASN A 28 -8.04 -31.15 7.66
CA ASN A 28 -7.75 -29.72 7.49
C ASN A 28 -8.74 -29.01 6.54
N ARG A 29 -9.26 -29.71 5.53
CA ARG A 29 -10.30 -29.16 4.64
C ARG A 29 -11.63 -28.92 5.37
N ARG A 30 -11.97 -29.79 6.32
CA ARG A 30 -13.18 -29.67 7.14
C ARG A 30 -13.02 -28.55 8.17
N HIS A 31 -11.90 -28.52 8.87
CA HIS A 31 -11.53 -27.46 9.80
C HIS A 31 -11.51 -26.07 9.14
N LEU A 32 -10.93 -25.95 7.94
CA LEU A 32 -10.93 -24.69 7.20
C LEU A 32 -12.32 -24.29 6.71
N LYS A 33 -13.15 -25.27 6.35
CA LYS A 33 -14.54 -25.02 5.97
C LYS A 33 -15.35 -24.55 7.18
N GLU A 34 -15.19 -25.17 8.34
CA GLU A 34 -15.80 -24.77 9.61
C GLU A 34 -15.38 -23.35 10.02
N ILE A 35 -14.07 -23.03 9.97
CA ILE A 35 -13.56 -21.67 10.22
C ILE A 35 -14.17 -20.68 9.23
N THR A 36 -14.26 -21.03 7.94
CA THR A 36 -14.78 -20.14 6.89
C THR A 36 -16.30 -19.94 7.02
N GLU A 37 -17.05 -20.97 7.38
CA GLU A 37 -18.50 -20.90 7.60
C GLU A 37 -18.82 -20.06 8.84
N ALA A 38 -18.13 -20.28 9.96
CA ALA A 38 -18.25 -19.43 11.15
C ALA A 38 -17.97 -17.95 10.81
N ALA A 39 -16.86 -17.70 10.12
CA ALA A 39 -16.46 -16.38 9.60
C ALA A 39 -17.48 -15.70 8.66
N CYS A 40 -18.12 -16.47 7.76
CA CYS A 40 -19.12 -15.96 6.82
C CYS A 40 -20.44 -15.61 7.53
N THR A 41 -20.82 -16.39 8.55
CA THR A 41 -22.08 -16.21 9.28
C THR A 41 -22.08 -14.89 10.07
N ASP A 42 -20.90 -14.46 10.56
CA ASP A 42 -20.69 -13.21 11.27
C ASP A 42 -20.53 -11.96 10.34
N GLY A 43 -20.67 -12.11 9.02
CA GLY A 43 -20.58 -11.00 8.06
C GLY A 43 -19.16 -10.39 7.92
N ILE A 44 -18.13 -11.13 8.33
CA ILE A 44 -16.74 -10.66 8.38
C ILE A 44 -15.97 -11.03 7.10
N PHE A 45 -16.43 -12.03 6.33
CA PHE A 45 -15.66 -12.63 5.23
C PHE A 45 -16.46 -12.81 3.92
N ASN A 46 -15.73 -12.81 2.80
CA ASN A 46 -16.21 -13.27 1.48
C ASN A 46 -15.59 -14.66 1.18
N PRO A 47 -16.39 -15.68 0.83
CA PRO A 47 -15.96 -17.10 0.77
C PRO A 47 -14.85 -17.44 -0.24
N TYR A 48 -14.46 -16.54 -1.15
CA TYR A 48 -13.60 -16.87 -2.30
C TYR A 48 -12.08 -16.59 -2.20
N LEU A 49 -11.49 -16.38 -1.01
CA LEU A 49 -10.08 -15.95 -0.90
C LEU A 49 -9.00 -17.03 -0.67
N LEU A 50 -9.34 -18.32 -0.55
CA LEU A 50 -8.32 -19.38 -0.40
C LEU A 50 -7.74 -19.81 -1.76
N LYS A 51 -6.92 -18.95 -2.40
CA LYS A 51 -6.12 -19.35 -3.57
C LYS A 51 -4.66 -19.61 -3.17
N LEU A 52 -4.20 -20.85 -3.32
CA LEU A 52 -2.78 -21.20 -3.23
C LEU A 52 -2.03 -20.52 -4.40
N LYS A 53 -1.49 -19.33 -4.20
CA LYS A 53 -0.51 -18.73 -5.14
C LYS A 53 0.86 -19.38 -4.92
N ARG A 54 1.52 -19.72 -6.03
CA ARG A 54 2.83 -20.40 -6.03
C ARG A 54 3.95 -19.45 -5.56
N LYS A 55 4.91 -20.05 -4.82
CA LYS A 55 6.28 -19.57 -4.52
C LYS A 55 6.44 -18.45 -3.47
N SER A 56 6.28 -18.83 -2.20
CA SER A 56 6.99 -18.38 -0.97
C SER A 56 6.08 -18.60 0.25
N LYS A 57 6.64 -19.00 1.40
CA LYS A 57 5.88 -19.15 2.65
C LYS A 57 5.69 -17.75 3.26
N TYR A 58 4.45 -17.30 3.43
CA TYR A 58 4.16 -16.01 4.07
C TYR A 58 3.07 -16.13 5.13
N PHE A 59 3.14 -15.25 6.14
CA PHE A 59 2.10 -15.11 7.16
C PHE A 59 0.80 -14.65 6.49
N SER A 60 -0.32 -15.27 6.86
CA SER A 60 -1.64 -15.06 6.25
C SER A 60 -2.60 -14.41 7.24
N ASP A 61 -2.08 -13.57 8.14
CA ASP A 61 -2.86 -12.94 9.21
C ASP A 61 -4.12 -12.26 8.68
N CYS A 62 -5.25 -12.45 9.36
CA CYS A 62 -6.48 -11.78 9.00
C CYS A 62 -6.62 -10.46 9.74
N LEU A 63 -6.01 -9.39 9.20
CA LEU A 63 -5.98 -8.09 9.89
C LEU A 63 -7.23 -7.21 9.64
N GLY A 64 -8.11 -7.61 8.73
CA GLY A 64 -9.36 -6.89 8.43
C GLY A 64 -10.26 -6.67 9.66
N PRO A 65 -10.57 -7.71 10.46
CA PRO A 65 -11.33 -7.58 11.70
C PRO A 65 -10.69 -6.60 12.70
N LEU A 66 -9.37 -6.71 12.90
CA LEU A 66 -8.62 -5.81 13.79
C LEU A 66 -8.72 -4.36 13.32
N SER A 67 -8.50 -4.10 12.02
CA SER A 67 -8.60 -2.76 11.46
C SER A 67 -10.01 -2.18 11.60
N ARG A 68 -11.06 -2.99 11.36
CA ARG A 68 -12.45 -2.55 11.53
C ARG A 68 -12.81 -2.27 12.99
N TRP A 69 -12.32 -3.10 13.92
CA TRP A 69 -12.50 -2.88 15.36
C TRP A 69 -11.85 -1.57 15.79
N LEU A 70 -10.58 -1.33 15.43
CA LEU A 70 -9.88 -0.07 15.72
C LEU A 70 -10.62 1.16 15.15
N ARG A 71 -11.17 1.04 13.93
CA ARG A 71 -11.98 2.11 13.32
C ARG A 71 -13.26 2.39 14.10
N SER A 72 -13.88 1.36 14.67
CA SER A 72 -15.10 1.54 15.47
C SER A 72 -14.86 2.25 16.80
N LYS A 73 -13.60 2.36 17.23
CA LYS A 73 -13.18 3.01 18.48
C LYS A 73 -12.69 4.46 18.28
N VAL A 74 -12.76 4.99 17.06
CA VAL A 74 -12.40 6.39 16.78
C VAL A 74 -13.28 7.32 17.62
N GLY A 75 -12.66 8.27 18.31
CA GLY A 75 -13.32 9.19 19.25
C GLY A 75 -13.23 8.78 20.72
N GLN A 76 -12.66 7.62 21.05
CA GLN A 76 -12.44 7.17 22.43
C GLN A 76 -10.97 7.38 22.87
N ASP A 77 -10.72 7.39 24.17
CA ASP A 77 -9.37 7.48 24.75
C ASP A 77 -8.54 6.26 24.34
N TRP A 78 -7.31 6.51 23.89
CA TRP A 78 -6.40 5.44 23.47
C TRP A 78 -6.07 4.46 24.59
N ASP A 79 -5.92 4.93 25.82
CA ASP A 79 -5.50 4.08 26.94
C ASP A 79 -6.62 3.10 27.32
N ASP A 80 -7.89 3.53 27.26
CA ASP A 80 -9.06 2.67 27.45
C ASP A 80 -9.16 1.61 26.34
N ILE A 81 -8.97 2.02 25.08
CA ILE A 81 -8.96 1.10 23.93
C ILE A 81 -7.84 0.07 24.08
N TYR A 82 -6.65 0.50 24.48
CA TYR A 82 -5.51 -0.38 24.69
C TYR A 82 -5.77 -1.36 25.84
N HIS A 83 -6.40 -0.91 26.92
CA HIS A 83 -6.77 -1.76 28.04
C HIS A 83 -7.81 -2.82 27.63
N GLU A 84 -8.88 -2.42 26.93
CA GLU A 84 -9.87 -3.35 26.35
C GLU A 84 -9.20 -4.35 25.40
N LEU A 85 -8.28 -3.90 24.56
CA LEU A 85 -7.53 -4.76 23.65
C LEU A 85 -6.69 -5.79 24.43
N CYS A 86 -6.03 -5.40 25.52
CA CYS A 86 -5.24 -6.32 26.35
C CYS A 86 -6.08 -7.32 27.14
N GLN A 87 -7.36 -7.03 27.37
CA GLN A 87 -8.30 -7.99 27.96
C GLN A 87 -8.78 -9.01 26.92
N ILE A 88 -9.04 -8.54 25.69
CA ILE A 88 -9.49 -9.38 24.58
C ILE A 88 -8.34 -10.27 24.06
N LEU A 89 -7.17 -9.67 23.87
CA LEU A 89 -5.95 -10.33 23.43
C LEU A 89 -5.14 -10.68 24.66
N ASP A 90 -4.98 -11.97 24.98
CA ASP A 90 -3.99 -12.37 25.98
C ASP A 90 -2.57 -12.02 25.46
N ILE A 91 -2.11 -10.82 25.78
CA ILE A 91 -0.81 -10.26 25.35
C ILE A 91 0.38 -10.93 26.00
N THR A 92 0.17 -11.85 26.95
CA THR A 92 1.27 -12.68 27.47
C THR A 92 1.68 -13.75 26.45
N THR A 93 0.73 -14.17 25.60
CA THR A 93 0.95 -15.16 24.55
C THR A 93 1.68 -14.59 23.35
N LEU A 94 2.39 -15.46 22.61
CA LEU A 94 3.07 -15.08 21.37
C LEU A 94 2.10 -14.53 20.32
N SER A 95 0.90 -15.11 20.23
CA SER A 95 -0.16 -14.65 19.34
C SER A 95 -0.67 -13.27 19.71
N GLY A 96 -0.93 -13.01 20.99
CA GLY A 96 -1.33 -11.68 21.47
C GLY A 96 -0.28 -10.62 21.19
N LYS A 97 1.01 -10.91 21.47
CA LYS A 97 2.13 -10.01 21.14
C LYS A 97 2.26 -9.74 19.64
N HIS A 98 2.04 -10.76 18.81
CA HIS A 98 2.06 -10.63 17.36
C HIS A 98 0.94 -9.72 16.83
N ILE A 99 -0.29 -9.89 17.33
CA ILE A 99 -1.41 -9.01 16.99
C ILE A 99 -1.14 -7.58 17.47
N LEU A 100 -0.58 -7.43 18.67
CA LEU A 100 -0.23 -6.12 19.21
C LEU A 100 0.81 -5.40 18.35
N SER A 101 1.77 -6.13 17.77
CA SER A 101 2.69 -5.57 16.78
C SER A 101 1.98 -4.97 15.56
N HIS A 102 0.87 -5.58 15.10
CA HIS A 102 0.07 -5.03 14.00
C HIS A 102 -0.68 -3.77 14.43
N VAL A 103 -1.18 -3.71 15.67
CA VAL A 103 -1.81 -2.51 16.22
C VAL A 103 -0.86 -1.31 16.19
N TRP A 104 0.41 -1.52 16.55
CA TRP A 104 1.45 -0.49 16.44
C TRP A 104 1.72 -0.03 15.01
N GLY A 105 1.43 -0.86 14.01
CA GLY A 105 1.50 -0.47 12.60
C GLY A 105 0.23 0.20 12.07
N TYR A 106 -0.90 0.06 12.79
CA TYR A 106 -2.18 0.67 12.41
C TYR A 106 -2.45 2.00 13.06
N VAL A 107 -1.96 2.21 14.28
CA VAL A 107 -2.18 3.42 15.05
C VAL A 107 -0.86 4.13 15.27
N GLU A 108 -0.73 5.32 14.68
CA GLU A 108 0.41 6.19 14.91
C GLU A 108 0.26 6.90 16.25
N ARG A 109 1.21 6.70 17.16
CA ARG A 109 1.18 7.27 18.51
C ARG A 109 2.13 8.44 18.65
N ASP A 110 3.11 8.54 17.77
CA ASP A 110 4.13 9.58 17.81
C ASP A 110 3.88 10.63 16.71
N VAL A 111 2.90 11.49 16.98
CA VAL A 111 2.50 12.58 16.10
C VAL A 111 2.83 13.96 16.68
N VAL A 112 2.90 14.94 15.78
CA VAL A 112 2.95 16.37 16.09
C VAL A 112 1.93 17.10 15.22
N LEU A 113 1.35 18.17 15.76
CA LEU A 113 0.48 19.08 15.03
C LEU A 113 1.33 20.27 14.57
N VAL A 114 1.43 20.47 13.26
CA VAL A 114 2.11 21.62 12.64
C VAL A 114 1.05 22.35 11.81
N ASP A 115 0.70 23.58 12.19
CA ASP A 115 -0.34 24.39 11.52
C ASP A 115 -1.69 23.66 11.36
N GLY A 116 -2.10 22.89 12.38
CA GLY A 116 -3.32 22.07 12.35
C GLY A 116 -3.21 20.80 11.49
N ILE A 117 -2.03 20.53 10.93
CA ILE A 117 -1.74 19.33 10.15
C ILE A 117 -1.06 18.28 11.04
N VAL A 118 -1.61 17.06 11.04
CA VAL A 118 -1.06 15.93 11.78
C VAL A 118 0.08 15.29 11.00
N CYS A 119 1.27 15.33 11.57
CA CYS A 119 2.50 14.81 10.99
C CYS A 119 3.13 13.76 11.90
N HIS A 120 3.75 12.75 11.29
CA HIS A 120 4.55 11.77 12.01
C HIS A 120 5.79 12.46 12.57
N ARG A 121 6.04 12.37 13.89
CA ARG A 121 7.16 13.08 14.53
C ARG A 121 8.52 12.69 13.95
N ARG A 122 8.79 11.38 13.85
CA ARG A 122 10.07 10.86 13.35
C ARG A 122 10.37 11.18 11.89
N TYR A 123 9.39 11.09 11.01
CA TYR A 123 9.61 11.19 9.55
C TYR A 123 9.18 12.54 8.94
N GLY A 124 8.49 13.39 9.70
CA GLY A 124 7.92 14.66 9.21
C GLY A 124 6.81 14.48 8.16
N ARG A 125 6.40 13.25 7.85
CA ARG A 125 5.37 12.96 6.85
C ARG A 125 3.99 13.25 7.43
N GLN A 126 3.18 14.00 6.69
CA GLN A 126 1.75 14.18 6.98
C GLN A 126 0.97 12.86 6.91
N LEU A 127 0.15 12.61 7.93
CA LEU A 127 -0.74 11.45 7.98
C LEU A 127 -1.93 11.62 7.02
N GLY A 128 -2.49 10.50 6.56
CA GLY A 128 -3.62 10.53 5.62
C GLY A 128 -3.21 10.71 4.16
N SER A 129 -1.91 10.80 3.87
CA SER A 129 -1.37 10.86 2.51
C SER A 129 -1.49 9.49 1.82
N GLY A 130 -2.55 9.34 1.03
CA GLY A 130 -2.80 8.18 0.16
C GLY A 130 -3.63 7.04 0.77
N ARG A 131 -3.70 6.92 2.09
CA ARG A 131 -4.56 5.97 2.81
C ARG A 131 -5.08 6.59 4.09
N GLU A 132 -6.17 6.05 4.60
CA GLU A 132 -6.68 6.39 5.93
C GLU A 132 -5.73 5.82 6.99
N GLU A 133 -5.34 6.64 7.95
CA GLU A 133 -4.40 6.29 9.02
C GLU A 133 -5.03 6.69 10.35
N LEU A 134 -4.93 5.81 11.35
CA LEU A 134 -5.37 6.11 12.71
C LEU A 134 -4.20 6.71 13.47
N TYR A 135 -4.48 7.66 14.35
CA TYR A 135 -3.47 8.25 15.20
C TYR A 135 -4.03 8.62 16.57
N VAL A 136 -3.15 8.71 17.56
CA VAL A 136 -3.49 9.22 18.90
C VAL A 136 -3.22 10.71 18.92
N HIS A 137 -4.25 11.52 19.22
CA HIS A 137 -4.07 12.96 19.33
C HIS A 137 -3.04 13.29 20.42
N PRO A 138 -2.05 14.16 20.17
CA PRO A 138 -0.90 14.32 21.06
C PRO A 138 -1.28 14.89 22.44
N GLU A 139 -2.30 15.75 22.48
CA GLU A 139 -2.79 16.40 23.72
C GLU A 139 -3.92 15.61 24.39
N THR A 140 -5.03 15.40 23.68
CA THR A 140 -6.23 14.75 24.24
C THR A 140 -6.13 13.23 24.38
N ARG A 141 -5.12 12.58 23.79
CA ARG A 141 -4.95 11.11 23.77
C ARG A 141 -6.10 10.32 23.13
N ILE A 142 -7.02 11.00 22.45
CA ILE A 142 -8.13 10.36 21.75
C ILE A 142 -7.63 9.71 20.45
N LEU A 143 -8.17 8.52 20.13
CA LEU A 143 -7.95 7.88 18.84
C LEU A 143 -8.71 8.62 17.73
N CYS A 144 -7.98 9.16 16.78
CA CYS A 144 -8.50 9.95 15.68
C CYS A 144 -8.21 9.29 14.33
N LEU A 145 -9.02 9.63 13.33
CA LEU A 145 -8.79 9.27 11.93
C LEU A 145 -8.14 10.44 11.21
N ALA A 146 -6.97 10.23 10.62
CA ALA A 146 -6.33 11.25 9.78
C ALA A 146 -7.12 11.42 8.49
N ASN A 147 -7.47 12.67 8.17
CA ASN A 147 -8.20 13.00 6.96
C ASN A 147 -7.43 12.52 5.73
N LYS A 148 -8.11 11.75 4.88
CA LYS A 148 -7.53 11.28 3.63
C LYS A 148 -7.31 12.47 2.71
N ILE A 149 -6.04 12.81 2.48
CA ILE A 149 -5.68 13.81 1.49
C ILE A 149 -6.02 13.20 0.13
N ARG A 150 -6.97 13.80 -0.57
CA ARG A 150 -7.22 13.46 -1.96
C ARG A 150 -5.95 13.81 -2.72
N LYS A 151 -5.25 12.81 -3.26
CA LYS A 151 -4.19 13.06 -4.23
C LYS A 151 -4.83 13.85 -5.35
N LEU A 152 -4.39 15.09 -5.55
CA LEU A 152 -4.76 15.83 -6.74
C LEU A 152 -4.38 14.97 -7.94
N PRO A 153 -5.23 14.90 -8.97
CA PRO A 153 -4.85 14.24 -10.21
C PRO A 153 -3.53 14.86 -10.64
N ARG A 154 -2.55 14.02 -10.98
CA ARG A 154 -1.30 14.50 -11.56
C ARG A 154 -1.69 15.34 -12.78
N LYS A 155 -1.42 16.65 -12.76
CA LYS A 155 -1.58 17.47 -13.95
C LYS A 155 -0.73 16.82 -15.05
N LYS A 156 -1.34 16.56 -16.21
CA LYS A 156 -0.56 16.10 -17.36
C LYS A 156 0.51 17.17 -17.62
N PRO A 157 1.79 16.78 -17.77
CA PRO A 157 2.82 17.73 -18.16
C PRO A 157 2.41 18.39 -19.49
N ASP A 158 2.21 19.70 -19.47
CA ASP A 158 1.94 20.52 -20.67
C ASP A 158 3.24 20.83 -21.44
N ASP A 159 4.37 20.42 -20.89
CA ASP A 159 5.72 20.58 -21.39
C ASP A 159 6.28 19.30 -22.05
N PHE A 160 5.47 18.23 -22.17
CA PHE A 160 5.92 16.97 -22.76
C PHE A 160 4.83 16.29 -23.60
N LEU A 161 5.15 15.99 -24.86
CA LEU A 161 4.30 15.22 -25.76
C LEU A 161 5.09 14.04 -26.33
N LYS A 162 4.77 12.83 -25.89
CA LYS A 162 5.34 11.59 -26.42
C LYS A 162 4.68 11.25 -27.76
N ILE A 163 5.48 11.01 -28.79
CA ILE A 163 5.00 10.46 -30.07
C ILE A 163 5.13 8.94 -30.03
N ASP A 164 6.35 8.46 -29.76
CA ASP A 164 6.69 7.05 -29.64
C ASP A 164 7.84 6.85 -28.63
N ASP A 165 8.46 5.68 -28.62
CA ASP A 165 9.53 5.31 -27.68
C ASP A 165 10.90 5.95 -28.00
N TYR A 166 11.08 6.54 -29.18
CA TYR A 166 12.31 7.20 -29.63
C TYR A 166 12.10 8.69 -29.92
N HIS A 167 10.87 9.14 -30.11
CA HIS A 167 10.56 10.52 -30.48
C HIS A 167 9.59 11.17 -29.49
N HIS A 168 9.98 12.35 -29.00
CA HIS A 168 9.11 13.17 -28.16
C HIS A 168 9.36 14.66 -28.36
N TYR A 169 8.35 15.46 -28.04
CA TYR A 169 8.49 16.90 -27.91
C TYR A 169 8.60 17.28 -26.44
N ARG A 170 9.49 18.21 -26.13
CA ARG A 170 9.64 18.75 -24.78
C ARG A 170 9.82 20.27 -24.81
N LYS A 171 9.13 20.96 -23.92
CA LYS A 171 9.26 22.40 -23.71
C LYS A 171 10.36 22.66 -22.68
N ILE A 172 11.35 23.46 -23.06
CA ILE A 172 12.47 23.87 -22.20
C ILE A 172 12.56 25.39 -22.29
N ASP A 173 12.47 26.07 -21.15
CA ASP A 173 12.52 27.54 -21.05
C ASP A 173 11.56 28.26 -22.00
N GLY A 174 10.35 27.71 -22.17
CA GLY A 174 9.33 28.30 -23.04
C GLY A 174 9.39 27.86 -24.50
N ILE A 175 10.46 27.18 -24.93
CA ILE A 175 10.71 26.80 -26.33
C ILE A 175 10.49 25.29 -26.50
N TRP A 176 9.77 24.92 -27.56
CA TRP A 176 9.56 23.51 -27.92
C TRP A 176 10.73 22.95 -28.70
N TYR A 177 11.20 21.78 -28.27
CA TYR A 177 12.22 20.99 -28.95
C TYR A 177 11.67 19.60 -29.27
N PHE A 178 12.12 19.05 -30.39
CA PHE A 178 11.96 17.66 -30.76
C PHE A 178 13.23 16.90 -30.38
N PHE A 179 13.05 15.80 -29.68
CA PHE A 179 14.09 14.89 -29.25
C PHE A 179 13.97 13.57 -29.99
N GLU A 180 15.11 13.11 -30.49
CA GLU A 180 15.30 11.78 -31.05
C GLU A 180 16.25 11.02 -30.12
N LEU A 181 15.79 9.87 -29.64
CA LEU A 181 16.54 8.99 -28.76
C LEU A 181 17.15 7.85 -29.56
N ALA A 182 18.32 7.39 -29.13
CA ALA A 182 18.93 6.15 -29.62
C ALA A 182 19.30 5.26 -28.44
N ASP A 183 19.37 3.96 -28.70
CA ASP A 183 19.82 2.98 -27.72
C ASP A 183 21.34 2.96 -27.65
N MET A 184 21.85 2.83 -26.42
CA MET A 184 23.22 2.50 -26.12
C MET A 184 23.21 1.20 -25.32
N GLU A 185 23.96 0.21 -25.79
CA GLU A 185 24.12 -1.06 -25.12
C GLU A 185 25.41 -1.06 -24.32
N GLU A 186 25.30 -1.35 -23.03
CA GLU A 186 26.44 -1.54 -22.14
C GLU A 186 26.46 -2.99 -21.65
N LEU A 187 27.55 -3.69 -21.91
CA LEU A 187 27.78 -5.05 -21.42
C LEU A 187 28.37 -5.00 -20.02
N GLU A 188 27.55 -5.27 -19.01
CA GLU A 188 28.05 -5.53 -17.66
C GLU A 188 28.47 -6.98 -17.54
N VAL A 189 29.78 -7.22 -17.44
CA VAL A 189 30.34 -8.54 -17.16
C VAL A 189 30.86 -8.55 -15.73
N THR A 190 30.28 -9.40 -14.89
CA THR A 190 30.82 -9.74 -13.57
C THR A 190 31.39 -11.15 -13.60
N LYS A 191 32.10 -11.57 -12.55
CA LYS A 191 32.64 -12.93 -12.41
C LYS A 191 31.57 -14.04 -12.54
N TYR A 192 30.29 -13.71 -12.33
CA TYR A 192 29.20 -14.69 -12.23
C TYR A 192 28.17 -14.60 -13.37
N TYR A 193 28.08 -13.47 -14.07
CA TYR A 193 27.12 -13.29 -15.18
C TYR A 193 27.52 -12.14 -16.09
N SER A 194 27.08 -12.22 -17.34
CA SER A 194 27.02 -11.09 -18.29
C SER A 194 25.57 -10.61 -18.43
N ARG A 195 25.36 -9.29 -18.46
CA ARG A 195 24.06 -8.66 -18.68
C ARG A 195 24.21 -7.48 -19.64
N VAL A 196 23.39 -7.42 -20.67
CA VAL A 196 23.24 -6.22 -21.50
C VAL A 196 22.31 -5.25 -20.78
N LYS A 197 22.79 -4.04 -20.51
CA LYS A 197 21.98 -2.90 -20.10
C LYS A 197 21.75 -2.02 -21.33
N THR A 198 20.49 -1.78 -21.67
CA THR A 198 20.11 -0.83 -22.72
C THR A 198 19.68 0.48 -22.07
N TRP A 199 20.35 1.57 -22.44
CA TRP A 199 20.01 2.93 -22.02
C TRP A 199 19.69 3.78 -23.24
N LYS A 200 18.65 4.61 -23.14
CA LYS A 200 18.33 5.59 -24.18
C LYS A 200 19.04 6.90 -23.90
N TYR A 201 19.77 7.41 -24.88
CA TYR A 201 20.37 8.74 -24.82
C TYR A 201 19.76 9.65 -25.89
N THR A 202 19.89 10.97 -25.70
CA THR A 202 19.46 11.93 -26.73
C THR A 202 20.46 11.91 -27.88
N ALA A 203 20.05 11.36 -29.01
CA ALA A 203 20.83 11.37 -30.25
C ALA A 203 20.75 12.73 -30.94
N SER A 204 19.59 13.38 -30.92
CA SER A 204 19.38 14.70 -31.52
C SER A 204 18.37 15.55 -30.76
N LYS A 205 18.62 16.85 -30.73
CA LYS A 205 17.72 17.89 -30.19
C LYS A 205 17.60 19.00 -31.24
N ARG A 206 16.39 19.24 -31.75
CA ARG A 206 16.11 20.32 -32.70
C ARG A 206 14.96 21.20 -32.22
N GLN A 207 15.04 22.50 -32.44
CA GLN A 207 13.94 23.41 -32.12
C GLN A 207 12.76 23.16 -33.06
N CYS A 208 11.55 23.19 -32.53
CA CYS A 208 10.33 22.97 -33.31
C CYS A 208 9.98 24.17 -34.19
N ASN A 209 9.49 23.89 -35.39
CA ASN A 209 8.95 24.91 -36.28
C ASN A 209 7.48 25.26 -35.95
N LYS A 210 6.94 26.32 -36.58
CA LYS A 210 5.56 26.77 -36.33
C LYS A 210 4.49 25.70 -36.58
N LYS A 211 4.69 24.81 -37.57
CA LYS A 211 3.74 23.71 -37.88
C LYS A 211 3.73 22.66 -36.76
N GLN A 212 4.91 22.30 -36.26
CA GLN A 212 5.06 21.36 -35.15
C GLN A 212 4.49 21.93 -33.85
N ILE A 213 4.72 23.23 -33.57
CA ILE A 213 4.13 23.89 -32.41
C ILE A 213 2.60 23.84 -32.48
N LYS A 214 2.01 24.13 -33.64
CA LYS A 214 0.56 24.02 -33.85
C LYS A 214 0.05 22.59 -33.60
N PHE A 215 0.74 21.58 -34.14
CA PHE A 215 0.42 20.18 -33.89
C PHE A 215 0.49 19.81 -32.40
N ILE A 216 1.53 20.25 -31.69
CA ILE A 216 1.69 20.00 -30.26
C ILE A 216 0.54 20.61 -29.47
N THR A 217 0.17 21.86 -29.78
CA THR A 217 -0.94 22.54 -29.10
C THR A 217 -2.28 21.84 -29.34
N GLU A 218 -2.54 21.35 -30.55
CA GLU A 218 -3.77 20.60 -30.88
C GLU A 218 -3.85 19.24 -30.17
N GLN A 219 -2.72 18.56 -29.98
CA GLN A 219 -2.66 17.28 -29.26
C GLN A 219 -2.82 17.47 -27.75
N LEU A 220 -2.20 18.50 -27.18
CA LEU A 220 -2.35 18.83 -25.76
C LEU A 220 -3.76 19.30 -25.42
N SER A 221 -4.48 19.97 -26.33
CA SER A 221 -5.87 20.39 -26.10
C SER A 221 -6.89 19.25 -26.16
N LYS A 222 -6.56 18.12 -26.80
CA LYS A 222 -7.43 16.95 -26.94
C LYS A 222 -7.29 15.94 -25.78
N SER A 223 -6.34 16.16 -24.88
CA SER A 223 -5.96 15.25 -23.78
C SER A 223 -6.48 15.75 -22.45
#